data_AF-A0A7Z9YWA4-F1
#
_entry.id   AF-A0A7Z9YWA4-F1
#
_cell.length_a   1.000
_cell.length_b   1.000
_cell.length_c   1.000
_cell.angle_alpha   90.00
_cell.angle_beta   90.00
_cell.angle_gamma   90.00
#
_symmetry.space_group_name_H-M   'P 1'
#
loop_
_entity.id
_entity.type
_entity.pdbx_description
1 polymer ?
#
loop_
_entity_poly.entity_id
_entity_poly.type
_entity_poly.pdbx_seq_one_letter_code
_entity_poly.pdbx_strand_id
1 'polypeptide(L)'
;MKQKTLLIALLPVFCFSFLLIVDARGDSSGLCRACQDIQHAADLASIEKRLLEASNDSLEELDQEALDWYAKFQEGGILFDGWQQISEDVVEIVPEQTRIKTKISMLALGIKIGCEWSKDNDIRKISTEMLKNWGKQLRKTVADSPEQLPVIISCIESEVDDLLFKEFL
;
A
#
# COMPACT_ATOMS: atom_id res chain seq x y z
N MET A 1 36.50 47.31 -32.81
CA MET A 1 36.06 47.17 -34.22
C MET A 1 36.75 45.99 -34.87
N LYS A 2 36.00 44.95 -35.24
CA LYS A 2 35.96 44.34 -36.60
C LYS A 2 35.27 42.98 -36.52
N GLN A 3 34.00 42.97 -36.92
CA GLN A 3 33.27 41.81 -37.46
C GLN A 3 34.09 41.15 -38.57
N LYS A 4 34.00 39.82 -38.67
CA LYS A 4 34.19 39.12 -39.94
C LYS A 4 32.99 38.20 -40.18
N THR A 5 32.43 38.41 -41.36
CA THR A 5 31.20 37.87 -41.92
C THR A 5 31.55 36.67 -42.81
N LEU A 6 30.82 35.58 -42.61
CA LEU A 6 30.22 34.67 -43.60
C LEU A 6 31.10 33.94 -44.63
N LEU A 7 30.93 32.62 -44.71
CA LEU A 7 30.95 31.91 -45.99
C LEU A 7 29.92 30.77 -45.98
N ILE A 8 29.00 30.88 -46.94
CA ILE A 8 27.93 29.95 -47.29
C ILE A 8 28.54 28.81 -48.13
N ALA A 9 28.13 27.57 -47.88
CA ALA A 9 28.27 26.48 -48.84
C ALA A 9 26.89 25.83 -49.07
N LEU A 10 26.53 25.73 -50.35
CA LEU A 10 25.28 25.21 -50.88
C LEU A 10 25.26 23.67 -50.97
N LEU A 11 24.04 23.14 -50.96
CA LEU A 11 23.58 21.74 -51.00
C LEU A 11 24.08 20.88 -52.18
N PRO A 12 23.81 19.56 -52.14
CA PRO A 12 22.77 19.09 -53.04
C PRO A 12 21.73 18.15 -52.42
N VAL A 13 20.54 18.31 -52.98
CA VAL A 13 19.31 17.52 -52.89
C VAL A 13 19.55 16.03 -53.13
N PHE A 14 19.01 15.16 -52.28
CA PHE A 14 18.60 13.82 -52.68
C PHE A 14 17.18 13.55 -52.18
N CYS A 15 16.26 13.51 -53.15
CA CYS A 15 14.93 12.94 -53.00
C CYS A 15 15.03 11.47 -52.62
N PHE A 16 14.41 11.07 -51.51
CA PHE A 16 13.74 9.77 -51.46
C PHE A 16 12.44 9.95 -50.69
N SER A 17 11.37 10.11 -51.47
CA SER A 17 10.01 9.86 -51.03
C SER A 17 9.91 8.38 -50.65
N PHE A 18 9.73 8.08 -49.37
CA PHE A 18 9.09 6.82 -48.97
C PHE A 18 8.12 7.08 -47.82
N LEU A 19 6.87 6.81 -48.19
CA LEU A 19 5.65 6.70 -47.43
C LEU A 19 5.80 6.00 -46.06
N LEU A 20 5.00 6.51 -45.11
CA LEU A 20 4.29 5.79 -44.05
C LEU A 20 5.14 5.03 -43.02
N ILE A 21 5.29 5.60 -41.82
CA ILE A 21 4.57 5.17 -40.61
C ILE A 21 4.40 6.42 -39.73
N VAL A 22 3.22 7.06 -39.79
CA VAL A 22 2.75 7.83 -38.63
C VAL A 22 2.41 6.76 -37.61
N ASP A 23 3.30 6.57 -36.64
CA ASP A 23 3.04 5.66 -35.55
C ASP A 23 1.92 6.29 -34.72
N ALA A 24 0.72 5.76 -34.89
CA ALA A 24 -0.43 6.04 -34.07
C ALA A 24 -0.17 5.45 -32.67
N ARG A 25 0.68 6.11 -31.88
CA ARG A 25 0.62 5.94 -30.43
C ARG A 25 -0.58 6.74 -29.94
N GLY A 26 -1.66 5.99 -29.78
CA GLY A 26 -2.95 6.42 -29.30
C GLY A 26 -2.83 7.44 -28.19
N ASP A 27 -3.33 8.61 -28.53
CA ASP A 27 -3.80 9.65 -27.64
C ASP A 27 -4.67 9.01 -26.54
N SER A 28 -4.18 8.97 -25.30
CA SER A 28 -4.93 8.58 -24.13
C SER A 28 -5.85 9.73 -23.69
N SER A 29 -6.64 10.26 -24.62
CA SER A 29 -7.62 11.30 -24.37
C SER A 29 -9.02 10.66 -24.32
N GLY A 30 -9.58 10.59 -23.11
CA GLY A 30 -11.01 10.43 -22.90
C GLY A 30 -11.54 9.01 -22.75
N LEU A 31 -11.20 8.33 -21.65
CA LEU A 31 -12.19 7.43 -21.07
C LEU A 31 -13.32 8.28 -20.48
N CYS A 32 -14.57 7.92 -20.79
CA CYS A 32 -15.75 8.48 -20.12
C CYS A 32 -15.56 8.33 -18.60
N ARG A 33 -15.90 9.37 -17.82
CA ARG A 33 -15.75 9.38 -16.36
C ARG A 33 -16.37 8.12 -15.72
N ALA A 34 -17.53 7.70 -16.22
CA ALA A 34 -18.18 6.45 -15.80
C ALA A 34 -17.35 5.19 -16.10
N CYS A 35 -16.65 5.10 -17.23
CA CYS A 35 -15.78 3.96 -17.55
C CYS A 35 -14.52 3.94 -16.66
N GLN A 36 -14.00 5.12 -16.30
CA GLN A 36 -12.86 5.22 -15.39
C GLN A 36 -13.24 4.84 -13.95
N ASP A 37 -14.42 5.26 -13.49
CA ASP A 37 -14.95 4.90 -12.17
C ASP A 37 -15.23 3.38 -12.08
N ILE A 38 -15.77 2.77 -13.14
CA ILE A 38 -15.98 1.31 -13.23
C ILE A 38 -14.65 0.55 -13.21
N GLN A 39 -13.64 0.99 -13.96
CA GLN A 39 -12.33 0.34 -13.98
C GLN A 39 -11.65 0.43 -12.62
N HIS A 40 -11.71 1.60 -11.97
CA HIS A 40 -11.16 1.78 -10.64
C HIS A 40 -11.83 0.86 -9.62
N ALA A 41 -13.16 0.75 -9.65
CA ALA A 41 -13.89 -0.17 -8.77
C ALA A 41 -13.50 -1.65 -9.01
N ALA A 42 -13.31 -2.05 -10.26
CA ALA A 42 -12.87 -3.41 -10.61
C ALA A 42 -11.45 -3.72 -10.13
N ASP A 43 -10.53 -2.76 -10.28
CA ASP A 43 -9.14 -2.90 -9.81
C ASP A 43 -9.09 -3.05 -8.28
N LEU A 44 -9.91 -2.27 -7.57
CA LEU A 44 -10.01 -2.34 -6.11
C LEU A 44 -10.59 -3.67 -5.63
N ALA A 45 -11.63 -4.18 -6.28
CA ALA A 45 -12.19 -5.49 -5.95
C ALA A 45 -11.17 -6.63 -6.19
N SER A 46 -10.37 -6.51 -7.25
CA SER A 46 -9.28 -7.46 -7.54
C SER A 46 -8.18 -7.42 -6.46
N ILE A 47 -7.82 -6.22 -5.97
CA ILE A 47 -6.85 -6.06 -4.88
C ILE A 47 -7.40 -6.64 -3.58
N GLU A 48 -8.65 -6.33 -3.22
CA GLU A 48 -9.29 -6.87 -2.00
C GLU A 48 -9.35 -8.41 -2.05
N LYS A 49 -9.70 -8.98 -3.21
CA LYS A 49 -9.67 -10.43 -3.40
C LYS A 49 -8.28 -11.02 -3.18
N ARG A 50 -7.24 -10.44 -3.78
CA ARG A 50 -5.86 -10.92 -3.63
C ARG A 50 -5.37 -10.83 -2.18
N LEU A 51 -5.79 -9.80 -1.45
CA LEU A 51 -5.48 -9.66 -0.03
C LEU A 51 -6.18 -10.73 0.81
N LEU A 52 -7.43 -11.06 0.49
CA LEU A 52 -8.15 -12.13 1.18
C LEU A 52 -7.52 -13.50 0.90
N GLU A 53 -7.12 -13.76 -0.34
CA GLU A 53 -6.39 -14.99 -0.71
C GLU A 53 -5.06 -15.09 0.05
N ALA A 54 -4.24 -14.03 0.03
CA ALA A 54 -2.98 -13.99 0.78
C ALA A 54 -3.18 -14.11 2.30
N SER A 55 -4.30 -13.57 2.83
CA SER A 55 -4.68 -13.74 4.23
C SER A 55 -4.96 -15.21 4.53
N ASN A 56 -5.72 -15.90 3.69
CA ASN A 56 -6.05 -17.30 3.91
C ASN A 56 -4.79 -18.17 3.89
N ASP A 57 -3.92 -17.97 2.89
CA ASP A 57 -2.64 -18.68 2.81
C ASP A 57 -1.80 -18.48 4.09
N SER A 58 -1.72 -17.24 4.57
CA SER A 58 -0.97 -16.91 5.80
C SER A 58 -1.58 -17.53 7.07
N LEU A 59 -2.89 -17.80 7.07
CA LEU A 59 -3.61 -18.39 8.20
C LEU A 59 -3.56 -19.92 8.18
N GLU A 60 -3.50 -20.55 7.00
CA GLU A 60 -3.37 -22.01 6.86
C GLU A 60 -2.04 -22.55 7.42
N GLU A 61 -1.01 -21.71 7.50
CA GLU A 61 0.28 -22.05 8.09
C GLU A 61 0.28 -22.02 9.63
N LEU A 62 -0.75 -21.45 10.26
CA LEU A 62 -0.85 -21.35 11.71
C LEU A 62 -1.45 -22.63 12.31
N ASP A 63 -0.92 -23.07 13.44
CA ASP A 63 -1.59 -24.09 14.25
C ASP A 63 -2.83 -23.53 14.98
N GLN A 64 -3.60 -24.42 15.62
CA GLN A 64 -4.85 -24.02 16.27
C GLN A 64 -4.64 -23.02 17.42
N GLU A 65 -3.54 -23.13 18.16
CA GLU A 65 -3.26 -22.21 19.27
C GLU A 65 -2.93 -20.81 18.73
N ALA A 66 -2.12 -20.74 17.68
CA ALA A 66 -1.82 -19.50 16.99
C ALA A 66 -3.08 -18.90 16.34
N LEU A 67 -4.00 -19.70 15.81
CA LEU A 67 -5.29 -19.20 15.30
C LEU A 67 -6.15 -18.58 16.40
N ASP A 68 -6.20 -19.18 17.58
CA ASP A 68 -6.95 -18.63 18.72
C ASP A 68 -6.35 -17.29 19.18
N TRP A 69 -5.02 -17.18 19.22
CA TRP A 69 -4.33 -15.93 19.53
C TRP A 69 -4.50 -14.87 18.43
N TYR A 70 -4.51 -15.28 17.16
CA TYR A 70 -4.81 -14.38 16.04
C TYR A 70 -6.21 -13.80 16.16
N ALA A 71 -7.21 -14.63 16.50
CA ALA A 71 -8.57 -14.16 16.78
C ALA A 71 -8.59 -13.14 17.92
N LYS A 72 -7.85 -13.39 19.02
CA LYS A 72 -7.73 -12.42 20.11
C LYS A 72 -7.06 -11.10 19.71
N PHE A 73 -6.08 -11.15 18.82
CA PHE A 73 -5.48 -9.95 18.26
C PHE A 73 -6.50 -9.14 17.42
N GLN A 74 -7.29 -9.82 16.60
CA GLN A 74 -8.28 -9.17 15.73
C GLN A 74 -9.46 -8.58 16.52
N GLU A 75 -10.03 -9.36 17.44
CA GLU A 75 -11.24 -9.01 18.20
C GLU A 75 -10.93 -8.09 19.40
N GLY A 76 -9.74 -8.21 19.98
CA GLY A 76 -9.40 -7.53 21.22
C GLY A 76 -9.98 -8.21 22.45
N GLY A 77 -10.17 -7.41 23.50
CA GLY A 77 -10.78 -7.86 24.75
C GLY A 77 -11.30 -6.70 25.58
N ILE A 78 -11.79 -6.99 26.79
CA ILE A 78 -12.40 -5.99 27.67
C ILE A 78 -11.46 -4.80 27.99
N LEU A 79 -10.15 -5.04 27.99
CA LEU A 79 -9.13 -4.07 28.38
C LEU A 79 -8.35 -3.46 27.20
N PHE A 80 -8.61 -3.90 25.97
CA PHE A 80 -7.87 -3.44 24.81
C PHE A 80 -8.67 -3.62 23.52
N ASP A 81 -8.62 -2.61 22.65
CA ASP A 81 -9.22 -2.70 21.33
C ASP A 81 -8.50 -3.75 20.47
N GLY A 82 -9.29 -4.48 19.70
CA GLY A 82 -8.77 -5.37 18.65
C GLY A 82 -8.27 -4.58 17.45
N TRP A 83 -7.48 -5.24 16.61
CA TRP A 83 -6.99 -4.63 15.38
C TRP A 83 -8.13 -4.20 14.44
N GLN A 84 -9.26 -4.91 14.43
CA GLN A 84 -10.42 -4.56 13.62
C GLN A 84 -10.95 -3.17 13.99
N GLN A 85 -11.20 -2.91 15.28
CA GLN A 85 -11.67 -1.62 15.76
C GLN A 85 -10.68 -0.49 15.42
N ILE A 86 -9.38 -0.70 15.70
CA ILE A 86 -8.35 0.29 15.39
C ILE A 86 -8.32 0.60 13.89
N SER A 87 -8.47 -0.42 13.05
CA SER A 87 -8.49 -0.27 11.59
C SER A 87 -9.71 0.51 11.11
N GLU A 88 -10.89 0.24 11.67
CA GLU A 88 -12.12 0.96 11.34
C GLU A 88 -11.99 2.45 11.68
N ASP A 89 -11.53 2.77 12.89
CA ASP A 89 -11.33 4.15 13.34
C ASP A 89 -10.37 4.93 12.40
N VAL A 90 -9.28 4.27 11.99
CA VAL A 90 -8.29 4.83 11.07
C VAL A 90 -8.87 5.03 9.66
N VAL A 91 -9.67 4.08 9.16
CA VAL A 91 -10.26 4.16 7.81
C VAL A 91 -11.40 5.19 7.75
N GLU A 92 -12.15 5.37 8.83
CA GLU A 92 -13.27 6.31 8.87
C GLU A 92 -12.79 7.77 8.82
N ILE A 93 -11.69 8.09 9.50
CA ILE A 93 -11.22 9.47 9.67
C ILE A 93 -10.45 10.02 8.47
N VAL A 94 -9.88 9.14 7.62
CA VAL A 94 -9.11 9.59 6.45
C VAL A 94 -10.01 10.10 5.31
N PRO A 95 -9.53 11.02 4.45
CA PRO A 95 -10.28 11.47 3.29
C PRO A 95 -10.74 10.32 2.39
N GLU A 96 -11.95 10.44 1.82
CA GLU A 96 -12.57 9.42 0.96
C GLU A 96 -11.64 8.96 -0.17
N GLN A 97 -10.87 9.88 -0.76
CA GLN A 97 -9.94 9.59 -1.86
C GLN A 97 -8.80 8.64 -1.44
N THR A 98 -8.50 8.57 -0.14
CA THR A 98 -7.44 7.73 0.43
C THR A 98 -7.97 6.52 1.18
N ARG A 99 -9.25 6.49 1.53
CA ARG A 99 -9.90 5.48 2.38
C ARG A 99 -9.59 4.05 1.94
N ILE A 100 -9.66 3.79 0.64
CA ILE A 100 -9.49 2.43 0.11
C ILE A 100 -8.02 1.99 0.22
N LYS A 101 -7.08 2.88 -0.09
CA LYS A 101 -5.65 2.62 0.11
C LYS A 101 -5.36 2.36 1.59
N THR A 102 -5.91 3.18 2.48
CA THR A 102 -5.76 3.01 3.94
C THR A 102 -6.34 1.67 4.40
N LYS A 103 -7.53 1.28 3.93
CA LYS A 103 -8.15 -0.02 4.24
C LYS A 103 -7.25 -1.18 3.83
N ILE A 104 -6.67 -1.11 2.63
CA ILE A 104 -5.75 -2.12 2.12
C ILE A 104 -4.49 -2.23 3.01
N SER A 105 -3.86 -1.10 3.33
CA SER A 105 -2.69 -1.07 4.21
C SER A 105 -2.99 -1.63 5.59
N MET A 106 -4.10 -1.22 6.21
CA MET A 106 -4.50 -1.69 7.54
C MET A 106 -4.82 -3.19 7.56
N LEU A 107 -5.46 -3.71 6.51
CA LEU A 107 -5.71 -5.15 6.36
C LEU A 107 -4.39 -5.93 6.25
N ALA A 108 -3.50 -5.50 5.34
CA ALA A 108 -2.21 -6.16 5.14
C ALA A 108 -1.32 -6.12 6.39
N LEU A 109 -1.27 -4.99 7.09
CA LEU A 109 -0.59 -4.87 8.38
C LEU A 109 -1.19 -5.82 9.41
N GLY A 110 -2.52 -5.87 9.53
CA GLY A 110 -3.20 -6.74 10.48
C GLY A 110 -2.87 -8.21 10.30
N ILE A 111 -2.79 -8.66 9.04
CA ILE A 111 -2.39 -10.04 8.72
C ILE A 111 -0.95 -10.29 9.14
N LYS A 112 0.00 -9.46 8.69
CA LYS A 112 1.43 -9.62 9.01
C LYS A 112 1.69 -9.61 10.52
N ILE A 113 1.15 -8.60 11.20
CA ILE A 113 1.32 -8.40 12.64
C ILE A 113 0.65 -9.54 13.41
N GLY A 114 -0.60 -9.85 13.07
CA GLY A 114 -1.39 -10.86 13.77
C GLY A 114 -0.76 -12.24 13.65
N CYS A 115 -0.43 -12.68 12.43
CA CYS A 115 0.14 -14.01 12.19
C CYS A 115 1.52 -14.18 12.84
N GLU A 116 2.33 -13.12 12.91
CA GLU A 116 3.60 -13.20 13.60
C GLU A 116 3.43 -13.19 15.12
N TRP A 117 2.61 -12.29 15.65
CA TRP A 117 2.45 -12.10 17.09
C TRP A 117 1.77 -13.29 17.77
N SER A 118 0.92 -14.01 17.04
CA SER A 118 0.20 -15.19 17.54
C SER A 118 1.05 -16.45 17.66
N LYS A 119 2.27 -16.45 17.12
CA LYS A 119 3.24 -17.53 17.33
C LYS A 119 3.67 -17.60 18.80
N ASP A 120 4.33 -18.71 19.16
CA ASP A 120 4.94 -18.87 20.48
C ASP A 120 5.88 -17.68 20.79
N ASN A 121 5.83 -17.23 22.05
CA ASN A 121 6.65 -16.15 22.57
C ASN A 121 8.15 -16.36 22.33
N ASP A 122 8.61 -17.61 22.34
CA ASP A 122 10.03 -17.94 22.18
C ASP A 122 10.53 -17.77 20.74
N ILE A 123 9.63 -17.72 19.75
CA ILE A 123 10.01 -17.65 18.32
C ILE A 123 9.49 -16.41 17.60
N ARG A 124 8.47 -15.74 18.13
CA ARG A 124 7.88 -14.57 17.50
C ARG A 124 8.84 -13.38 17.51
N LYS A 125 8.83 -12.62 16.41
CA LYS A 125 9.63 -11.40 16.24
C LYS A 125 8.91 -10.14 16.72
N ILE A 126 7.57 -10.18 16.73
CA ILE A 126 6.73 -9.06 17.17
C ILE A 126 6.29 -9.27 18.62
N SER A 127 6.63 -8.31 19.49
CA SER A 127 6.29 -8.36 20.91
C SER A 127 4.95 -7.68 21.22
N THR A 128 4.33 -8.03 22.35
CA THR A 128 3.15 -7.33 22.87
C THR A 128 3.40 -5.85 23.15
N GLU A 129 4.64 -5.45 23.46
CA GLU A 129 4.99 -4.05 23.67
C GLU A 129 4.96 -3.25 22.36
N MET A 130 5.46 -3.84 21.26
CA MET A 130 5.36 -3.24 19.92
C MET A 130 3.89 -3.03 19.52
N LEU A 131 3.03 -4.03 19.72
CA LEU A 131 1.59 -3.90 19.44
C LEU A 131 0.97 -2.73 20.21
N LYS A 132 1.25 -2.64 21.51
CA LYS A 132 0.73 -1.55 22.36
C LYS A 132 1.22 -0.19 21.87
N ASN A 133 2.50 -0.11 21.46
CA ASN A 133 3.08 1.12 20.96
C ASN A 133 2.45 1.54 19.62
N TRP A 134 2.34 0.64 18.64
CA TRP A 134 1.71 0.93 17.35
C TRP A 134 0.22 1.29 17.50
N GLY A 135 -0.54 0.53 18.29
CA GLY A 135 -1.94 0.85 18.55
C GLY A 135 -2.11 2.21 19.26
N LYS A 136 -1.22 2.56 20.19
CA LYS A 136 -1.21 3.90 20.81
C LYS A 136 -0.86 5.00 19.81
N GLN A 137 0.12 4.78 18.94
CA GLN A 137 0.50 5.74 17.90
C GLN A 137 -0.70 6.00 16.97
N LEU A 138 -1.32 4.94 16.42
CA LEU A 138 -2.49 5.06 15.55
C LEU A 138 -3.62 5.84 16.22
N ARG A 139 -4.06 5.43 17.43
CA ARG A 139 -5.13 6.13 18.15
C ARG A 139 -4.80 7.59 18.46
N LYS A 140 -3.56 7.87 18.86
CA LYS A 140 -3.12 9.24 19.11
C LYS A 140 -3.17 10.06 17.83
N THR A 141 -2.73 9.52 16.71
CA THR A 141 -2.77 10.19 15.41
C THR A 141 -4.19 10.42 14.95
N VAL A 142 -5.11 9.46 15.14
CA VAL A 142 -6.55 9.66 14.89
C VAL A 142 -7.10 10.85 15.70
N ALA A 143 -6.75 10.95 16.98
CA ALA A 143 -7.26 11.99 17.87
C ALA A 143 -6.64 13.38 17.65
N ASP A 144 -5.31 13.44 17.45
CA ASP A 144 -4.56 14.69 17.54
C ASP A 144 -4.15 15.26 16.17
N SER A 145 -3.93 14.40 15.17
CA SER A 145 -3.30 14.78 13.89
C SER A 145 -3.61 13.79 12.75
N PRO A 146 -4.89 13.63 12.36
CA PRO A 146 -5.33 12.59 11.42
C PRO A 146 -4.67 12.71 10.03
N GLU A 147 -4.22 13.90 9.64
CA GLU A 147 -3.45 14.13 8.42
C GLU A 147 -2.10 13.39 8.38
N GLN A 148 -1.58 12.97 9.54
CA GLN A 148 -0.33 12.20 9.65
C GLN A 148 -0.53 10.69 9.57
N LEU A 149 -1.77 10.19 9.56
CA LEU A 149 -2.04 8.74 9.48
C LEU A 149 -1.31 8.04 8.33
N PRO A 150 -1.26 8.58 7.09
CA PRO A 150 -0.54 7.92 6.00
C PRO A 150 0.96 7.74 6.30
N VAL A 151 1.58 8.70 6.98
CA VAL A 151 3.00 8.63 7.35
C VAL A 151 3.20 7.60 8.45
N ILE A 152 2.38 7.62 9.49
CA ILE A 152 2.47 6.69 10.62
C ILE A 152 2.24 5.24 10.18
N ILE A 153 1.23 4.98 9.33
CA ILE A 153 0.99 3.65 8.76
C ILE A 153 2.21 3.17 7.99
N SER A 154 2.78 4.01 7.12
CA SER A 154 3.98 3.66 6.33
C SER A 154 5.20 3.39 7.21
N CYS A 155 5.37 4.12 8.32
CA CYS A 155 6.44 3.84 9.29
C CYS A 155 6.26 2.48 9.96
N ILE A 156 5.03 2.14 10.37
CA ILE A 156 4.72 0.84 10.98
C ILE A 156 4.92 -0.29 9.96
N GLU A 157 4.48 -0.11 8.70
CA GLU A 157 4.73 -1.07 7.61
C GLU A 157 6.22 -1.36 7.46
N SER A 158 7.05 -0.32 7.41
CA SER A 158 8.51 -0.48 7.29
C SER A 158 9.12 -1.17 8.51
N GLU A 159 8.67 -0.85 9.72
CA GLU A 159 9.17 -1.48 10.96
C GLU A 159 8.79 -2.97 11.00
N VAL A 160 7.55 -3.31 10.64
CA VAL A 160 7.09 -4.71 10.54
C VAL A 160 7.91 -5.46 9.49
N ASP A 161 8.10 -4.89 8.31
CA ASP A 161 8.89 -5.54 7.25
C ASP A 161 10.35 -5.75 7.66
N ASP A 162 10.95 -4.78 8.36
CA ASP A 162 12.29 -4.93 8.95
C ASP A 162 12.33 -6.04 10.01
N LEU A 163 11.30 -6.19 10.83
CA LEU A 163 11.27 -7.27 11.82
C LEU A 163 11.14 -8.64 11.14
N LEU A 164 10.32 -8.75 10.11
CA LEU A 164 10.00 -10.05 9.49
C LEU A 164 11.09 -10.52 8.50
N PHE A 165 11.69 -9.62 7.73
CA PHE A 165 12.49 -9.98 6.54
C PHE A 165 13.98 -9.61 6.60
N LYS A 166 14.46 -8.96 7.67
CA LYS A 166 15.85 -8.43 7.75
C LYS A 166 16.97 -9.48 7.84
N GLU A 167 16.67 -10.77 7.90
CA GLU A 167 17.69 -11.83 7.92
C GLU A 167 18.23 -12.24 6.54
N PHE A 168 17.81 -11.57 5.45
CA PHE A 168 18.22 -11.90 4.08
C PHE A 168 19.20 -10.91 3.42
N LEU A 169 19.82 -10.00 4.19
CA LEU A 169 20.83 -9.04 3.70
C LEU A 169 22.18 -9.18 4.41
#